data_AF-A0A7X6Z8N2-F1
#
_entry.id   AF-A0A7X6Z8N2-F1
#
_cell.length_a   1.000
_cell.length_b   1.000
_cell.length_c   1.000
_cell.angle_alpha   90.00
_cell.angle_beta   90.00
_cell.angle_gamma   90.00
#
_symmetry.space_group_name_H-M   'P 1'
#
loop_
_entity.id
_entity.type
_entity.pdbx_description
1 polymer ?
#
loop_
_entity_poly.entity_id
_entity_poly.type
_entity_poly.pdbx_seq_one_letter_code
_entity_poly.pdbx_strand_id
1 'polypeptide(L)'
;MLPTVNFLGKPVTRLIAGDNPVNGHTYIPEIIGKDDLLAYHTEERVLEAMQDSIRLGYNTWMPLGNDFMLRAIYHHQLCEENPLHFIFQSFAPIEFAVNLRMMAEAKPLGIYHRGTDTDGFCEEGRYDILKERIKMIKDYGIAAGLGTHVPETILRAEDEDWGCDFYVACLHNSRKRGEAAPSAFVTGKPKGITFFAE
;
A
#
# COMPACT_ATOMS: atom_id res chain seq x y z
N MET A 1 17.85 -18.06 0.02
CA MET A 1 17.74 -16.64 -0.38
C MET A 1 16.61 -16.54 -1.39
N LEU A 2 15.64 -15.64 -1.16
CA LEU A 2 14.53 -15.45 -2.09
C LEU A 2 15.03 -14.80 -3.39
N PRO A 3 14.48 -15.15 -4.57
CA PRO A 3 14.82 -14.46 -5.81
C PRO A 3 14.52 -12.97 -5.74
N THR A 4 15.42 -12.14 -6.27
CA THR A 4 15.26 -10.68 -6.34
C THR A 4 15.09 -10.19 -7.77
N VAL A 5 14.60 -8.96 -7.91
CA VAL A 5 14.53 -8.19 -9.15
C VAL A 5 15.05 -6.78 -8.88
N ASN A 6 15.67 -6.14 -9.87
CA ASN A 6 15.99 -4.72 -9.76
C ASN A 6 14.68 -3.92 -9.90
N PHE A 7 14.23 -3.31 -8.81
CA PHE A 7 13.00 -2.55 -8.75
C PHE A 7 13.28 -1.22 -8.04
N LEU A 8 12.93 -0.11 -8.67
CA LEU A 8 13.19 1.25 -8.18
C LEU A 8 14.68 1.48 -7.82
N GLY A 9 15.59 0.88 -8.61
CA GLY A 9 17.03 1.01 -8.43
C GLY A 9 17.63 0.20 -7.27
N LYS A 10 16.87 -0.73 -6.67
CA LYS A 10 17.32 -1.61 -5.58
C LYS A 10 16.98 -3.08 -5.87
N PRO A 11 17.77 -4.03 -5.34
CA PRO A 11 17.38 -5.43 -5.37
C PRO A 11 16.22 -5.66 -4.41
N VAL A 12 15.02 -5.93 -4.92
CA VAL A 12 13.81 -6.22 -4.13
C VAL A 12 13.44 -7.68 -4.28
N THR A 13 13.05 -8.36 -3.20
CA THR A 13 12.56 -9.73 -3.25
C THR A 13 11.26 -9.82 -4.04
N ARG A 14 11.11 -10.88 -4.86
CA ARG A 14 9.88 -11.10 -5.64
C ARG A 14 8.64 -11.35 -4.77
N LEU A 15 8.83 -11.65 -3.50
CA LEU A 15 7.79 -11.64 -2.48
C LEU A 15 8.01 -10.45 -1.55
N ILE A 16 6.94 -9.69 -1.32
CA ILE A 16 6.92 -8.49 -0.47
C ILE A 16 5.89 -8.74 0.64
N ALA A 17 6.24 -8.43 1.89
CA ALA A 17 5.30 -8.56 3.00
C ALA A 17 4.33 -7.36 3.01
N GLY A 18 3.03 -7.64 3.14
CA GLY A 18 1.98 -6.62 3.30
C GLY A 18 1.47 -6.56 4.74
N ASP A 19 0.74 -5.49 5.08
CA ASP A 19 0.33 -5.19 6.45
C ASP A 19 -1.18 -5.03 6.64
N ASN A 20 -2.01 -5.46 5.69
CA ASN A 20 -3.46 -5.40 5.82
C ASN A 20 -3.97 -5.98 7.16
N PRO A 21 -3.56 -7.20 7.58
CA PRO A 21 -3.96 -7.73 8.88
C PRO A 21 -3.48 -6.90 10.07
N VAL A 22 -2.28 -6.31 9.99
CA VAL A 22 -1.73 -5.42 11.03
C VAL A 22 -2.65 -4.22 11.28
N ASN A 23 -3.27 -3.70 10.22
CA ASN A 23 -4.19 -2.58 10.27
C ASN A 23 -5.66 -2.98 10.51
N GLY A 24 -5.90 -4.23 10.92
CA GLY A 24 -7.23 -4.75 11.22
C GLY A 24 -8.09 -5.02 9.98
N HIS A 25 -7.47 -5.18 8.80
CA HIS A 25 -8.19 -5.52 7.57
C HIS A 25 -8.28 -7.04 7.38
N THR A 26 -9.52 -7.53 7.28
CA THR A 26 -9.85 -8.94 7.06
C THR A 26 -10.80 -9.08 5.87
N TYR A 27 -10.60 -10.13 5.09
CA TYR A 27 -11.51 -10.54 4.00
C TYR A 27 -12.43 -11.70 4.39
N ILE A 28 -12.27 -12.20 5.62
CA ILE A 28 -13.04 -13.31 6.21
C ILE A 28 -13.52 -12.90 7.62
N PRO A 29 -14.25 -11.77 7.75
CA PRO A 29 -14.66 -11.19 9.03
C PRO A 29 -15.50 -12.12 9.91
N GLU A 30 -16.15 -13.12 9.32
CA GLU A 30 -16.91 -14.16 10.01
C GLU A 30 -16.04 -15.20 10.73
N ILE A 31 -14.74 -15.28 10.39
CA ILE A 31 -13.76 -16.18 11.02
C ILE A 31 -12.84 -15.40 11.95
N ILE A 32 -12.28 -14.28 11.46
CA ILE A 32 -11.36 -13.43 12.21
C ILE A 32 -11.72 -11.97 11.98
N GLY A 33 -12.11 -11.30 13.07
CA GLY A 33 -12.59 -9.94 13.07
C GLY A 33 -11.46 -8.92 13.07
N LYS A 34 -11.84 -7.65 12.85
CA LYS A 34 -10.93 -6.50 12.98
C LYS A 34 -10.27 -6.46 14.37
N ASP A 35 -11.07 -6.63 15.43
CA ASP A 35 -10.58 -6.49 16.80
C ASP A 35 -9.61 -7.62 17.17
N ASP A 36 -9.83 -8.84 16.67
CA ASP A 36 -8.89 -9.96 16.85
C ASP A 36 -7.53 -9.65 16.23
N LEU A 37 -7.54 -9.11 15.00
CA LEU A 37 -6.33 -8.72 14.29
C LEU A 37 -5.57 -7.59 15.00
N LEU A 38 -6.29 -6.52 15.41
CA LEU A 38 -5.69 -5.41 16.13
C LEU A 38 -5.13 -5.82 17.50
N ALA A 39 -5.81 -6.74 18.19
CA ALA A 39 -5.34 -7.28 19.47
C ALA A 39 -4.08 -8.15 19.30
N TYR A 40 -3.98 -8.90 18.21
CA TYR A 40 -2.83 -9.74 17.92
C TYR A 40 -1.61 -8.96 17.44
N HIS A 41 -1.80 -7.98 16.54
CA HIS A 41 -0.73 -7.22 15.91
C HIS A 41 -0.26 -6.02 16.74
N THR A 42 0.28 -6.30 17.92
CA THR A 42 0.98 -5.28 18.74
C THR A 42 2.26 -4.81 18.06
N GLU A 43 2.81 -3.67 18.49
CA GLU A 43 4.09 -3.16 17.96
C GLU A 43 5.23 -4.18 18.13
N GLU A 44 5.31 -4.86 19.29
CA GLU A 44 6.29 -5.93 19.54
C GLU A 44 6.19 -7.05 18.49
N ARG A 45 4.97 -7.49 18.19
CA ARG A 45 4.70 -8.51 17.17
C ARG A 45 5.05 -8.04 15.76
N VAL A 46 4.81 -6.76 15.46
CA VAL A 46 5.18 -6.18 14.17
C VAL A 46 6.70 -6.11 14.00
N LEU A 47 7.43 -5.71 15.04
CA LEU A 47 8.89 -5.70 15.04
C LEU A 47 9.46 -7.13 14.92
N GLU A 48 8.90 -8.10 15.67
CA GLU A 48 9.24 -9.52 15.53
C GLU A 48 9.02 -10.00 14.08
N ALA A 49 7.89 -9.63 13.46
CA ALA A 49 7.60 -9.99 12.07
C ALA A 49 8.57 -9.35 11.05
N MET A 50 9.02 -8.12 11.29
CA MET A 50 10.04 -7.45 10.46
C MET A 50 11.40 -8.14 10.58
N GLN A 51 11.80 -8.55 11.79
CA GLN A 51 13.03 -9.32 12.01
C GLN A 51 12.95 -10.71 11.39
N ASP A 52 11.81 -11.38 11.53
CA ASP A 52 11.55 -12.67 10.90
C ASP A 52 11.58 -12.56 9.36
N SER A 53 11.08 -11.46 8.80
CA SER A 53 11.18 -11.18 7.37
C SER A 53 12.63 -11.16 6.90
N ILE A 54 13.51 -10.45 7.61
CA ILE A 54 14.95 -10.41 7.32
C ILE A 54 15.55 -11.82 7.42
N ARG A 55 15.26 -12.55 8.51
CA ARG A 55 15.78 -13.92 8.74
C ARG A 55 15.35 -14.90 7.65
N LEU A 56 14.12 -14.78 7.16
CA LEU A 56 13.57 -15.61 6.09
C LEU A 56 14.00 -15.16 4.69
N GLY A 57 14.73 -14.04 4.59
CA GLY A 57 15.32 -13.53 3.37
C GLY A 57 14.39 -12.63 2.55
N TYR A 58 13.31 -12.10 3.13
CA TYR A 58 12.58 -10.95 2.61
C TYR A 58 13.40 -9.69 2.84
N ASN A 59 13.26 -8.71 1.95
CA ASN A 59 13.94 -7.42 2.14
C ASN A 59 13.02 -6.21 1.97
N THR A 60 11.74 -6.40 1.69
CA THR A 60 10.80 -5.30 1.44
C THR A 60 9.45 -5.56 2.10
N TRP A 61 8.89 -4.49 2.68
CA TRP A 61 7.51 -4.41 3.17
C TRP A 61 6.71 -3.37 2.38
N MET A 62 5.41 -3.59 2.27
CA MET A 62 4.45 -2.66 1.64
C MET A 62 3.42 -2.17 2.66
N PRO A 63 3.81 -1.26 3.57
CA PRO A 63 2.97 -0.80 4.67
C PRO A 63 1.98 0.31 4.29
N LEU A 64 0.92 0.45 5.09
CA LEU A 64 0.03 1.61 5.12
C LEU A 64 0.72 2.78 5.83
N GLY A 65 0.61 3.99 5.27
CA GLY A 65 1.18 5.21 5.85
C GLY A 65 0.41 5.76 7.05
N ASN A 66 0.07 4.97 8.06
CA ASN A 66 -0.57 5.47 9.29
C ASN A 66 0.41 5.62 10.46
N ASP A 67 -0.01 6.31 11.52
CA ASP A 67 0.86 6.63 12.67
C ASP A 67 1.45 5.38 13.35
N PHE A 68 0.66 4.31 13.47
CA PHE A 68 1.11 3.08 14.10
C PHE A 68 2.26 2.44 13.32
N MET A 69 2.08 2.26 12.00
CA MET A 69 3.10 1.67 11.14
C MET A 69 4.33 2.56 11.03
N LEU A 70 4.15 3.87 10.92
CA LEU A 70 5.27 4.82 10.85
C LEU A 70 6.13 4.77 12.14
N ARG A 71 5.50 4.67 13.32
CA ARG A 71 6.22 4.52 14.58
C ARG A 71 6.96 3.18 14.68
N ALA A 72 6.31 2.08 14.31
CA ALA A 72 6.94 0.76 14.31
C ALA A 72 8.15 0.70 13.35
N ILE A 73 8.01 1.28 12.16
CA ILE A 73 9.10 1.38 11.16
C ILE A 73 10.26 2.22 11.69
N TYR A 74 9.97 3.34 12.36
CA TYR A 74 11.01 4.15 13.00
C TYR A 74 11.82 3.33 14.02
N HIS A 75 11.14 2.57 14.90
CA HIS A 75 11.84 1.70 15.86
C HIS A 75 12.65 0.59 15.19
N HIS A 76 12.12 -0.03 14.13
CA HIS A 76 12.86 -0.99 13.32
C HIS A 76 14.13 -0.39 12.72
N GLN A 77 14.05 0.81 12.13
CA GLN A 77 15.19 1.51 11.53
C GLN A 77 16.27 1.91 12.56
N LEU A 78 15.92 2.07 13.84
CA LEU A 78 16.90 2.32 14.90
C LEU A 78 17.65 1.06 15.34
N CYS A 79 17.03 -0.11 15.22
CA CYS A 79 17.57 -1.37 15.71
C CYS A 79 18.36 -2.16 14.65
N GLU A 80 18.08 -1.93 13.37
CA GLU A 80 18.66 -2.69 12.27
C GLU A 80 19.72 -1.87 11.50
N GLU A 81 20.95 -2.42 11.37
CA GLU A 81 22.00 -1.82 10.55
C GLU A 81 21.60 -1.77 9.06
N ASN A 82 20.90 -2.80 8.59
CA ASN A 82 20.38 -2.91 7.24
C ASN A 82 18.86 -3.13 7.29
N PRO A 83 18.06 -2.07 7.51
CA PRO A 83 16.63 -2.20 7.64
C PRO A 83 15.99 -2.62 6.31
N LEU A 84 14.85 -3.31 6.40
CA LEU A 84 13.92 -3.54 5.30
C LEU A 84 13.68 -2.27 4.47
N HIS A 85 13.47 -2.48 3.18
CA HIS A 85 12.93 -1.48 2.28
C HIS A 85 11.43 -1.31 2.47
N PHE A 86 10.91 -0.11 2.23
CA PHE A 86 9.48 0.19 2.36
C PHE A 86 8.92 0.79 1.07
N ILE A 87 7.74 0.33 0.68
CA ILE A 87 6.91 0.92 -0.38
C ILE A 87 5.55 1.25 0.23
N PHE A 88 5.27 2.52 0.52
CA PHE A 88 4.06 2.86 1.27
C PHE A 88 2.81 2.96 0.40
N GLN A 89 1.68 2.55 0.96
CA GLN A 89 0.34 2.95 0.53
C GLN A 89 -0.08 4.24 1.24
N SER A 90 -0.62 5.21 0.50
CA SER A 90 -1.23 6.41 1.11
C SER A 90 -2.44 6.08 2.00
N PHE A 91 -2.59 6.79 3.10
CA PHE A 91 -3.65 6.58 4.09
C PHE A 91 -4.75 7.65 4.01
N ALA A 92 -5.90 7.27 3.43
CA ALA A 92 -6.99 8.20 3.09
C ALA A 92 -7.57 9.07 4.23
N PRO A 93 -7.61 8.63 5.50
CA PRO A 93 -8.07 9.49 6.59
C PRO A 93 -7.19 10.70 6.89
N ILE A 94 -5.96 10.72 6.37
CA ILE A 94 -5.04 11.85 6.46
C ILE A 94 -4.99 12.52 5.08
N GLU A 95 -5.01 13.87 5.06
CA GLU A 95 -4.82 14.62 3.83
C GLU A 95 -3.52 14.19 3.12
N PHE A 96 -3.57 14.03 1.81
CA PHE A 96 -2.51 13.37 1.04
C PHE A 96 -1.15 14.04 1.19
N ALA A 97 -1.06 15.37 1.12
CA ALA A 97 0.21 16.09 1.25
C ALA A 97 0.79 16.01 2.68
N VAL A 98 -0.09 15.99 3.70
CA VAL A 98 0.32 15.71 5.09
C VAL A 98 0.84 14.28 5.21
N ASN A 99 0.10 13.30 4.69
CA ASN A 99 0.47 11.90 4.77
C ASN A 99 1.78 11.59 4.03
N LEU A 100 1.97 12.20 2.86
CA LEU A 100 3.19 12.12 2.06
C LEU A 100 4.42 12.57 2.86
N ARG A 101 4.31 13.71 3.56
CA ARG A 101 5.40 14.22 4.41
C ARG A 101 5.78 13.23 5.50
N MET A 102 4.78 12.66 6.17
CA MET A 102 4.99 11.67 7.23
C MET A 102 5.70 10.41 6.69
N MET A 103 5.26 9.89 5.53
CA MET A 103 5.89 8.72 4.91
C MET A 103 7.30 9.02 4.40
N ALA A 104 7.56 10.24 3.91
CA ALA A 104 8.86 10.63 3.38
C ALA A 104 9.99 10.60 4.43
N GLU A 105 9.66 10.81 5.71
CA GLU A 105 10.64 10.74 6.82
C GLU A 105 11.30 9.36 6.94
N ALA A 106 10.57 8.29 6.57
CA ALA A 106 11.07 6.92 6.58
C ALA A 106 11.98 6.58 5.37
N LYS A 107 12.19 7.53 4.44
CA LYS A 107 12.99 7.36 3.21
C LYS A 107 12.62 6.11 2.40
N PRO A 108 11.34 5.94 2.01
CA PRO A 108 10.89 4.75 1.29
C PRO A 108 11.48 4.64 -0.11
N LEU A 109 11.43 3.44 -0.69
CA LEU A 109 11.73 3.25 -2.11
C LEU A 109 10.67 3.88 -3.00
N GLY A 110 9.41 3.83 -2.57
CA GLY A 110 8.30 4.38 -3.32
C GLY A 110 7.07 4.61 -2.44
N ILE A 111 6.17 5.45 -2.94
CA ILE A 111 4.85 5.69 -2.34
C ILE A 111 3.83 5.54 -3.46
N TYR A 112 2.74 4.83 -3.22
CA TYR A 112 1.65 4.74 -4.19
C TYR A 112 0.33 5.29 -3.66
N HIS A 113 -0.42 5.91 -4.57
CA HIS A 113 -1.78 6.35 -4.30
C HIS A 113 -2.71 5.14 -4.14
N ARG A 114 -3.46 5.09 -3.04
CA ARG A 114 -4.29 3.94 -2.67
C ARG A 114 -5.35 3.62 -3.72
N GLY A 115 -5.44 2.34 -4.08
CA GLY A 115 -6.28 1.90 -5.20
C GLY A 115 -7.77 2.19 -5.08
N THR A 116 -8.35 2.07 -3.89
CA THR A 116 -9.79 2.40 -3.73
C THR A 116 -10.07 3.87 -4.03
N ASP A 117 -9.16 4.78 -3.68
CA ASP A 117 -9.34 6.21 -3.93
C ASP A 117 -9.02 6.53 -5.40
N THR A 118 -7.99 5.87 -5.98
CA THR A 118 -7.69 5.98 -7.41
C THR A 118 -8.93 5.68 -8.24
N ASP A 119 -9.55 4.53 -7.98
CA ASP A 119 -10.69 4.06 -8.75
C ASP A 119 -11.89 5.01 -8.58
N GLY A 120 -12.11 5.55 -7.37
CA GLY A 120 -13.16 6.53 -7.11
C GLY A 120 -12.96 7.82 -7.92
N PHE A 121 -11.76 8.40 -7.91
CA PHE A 121 -11.47 9.59 -8.72
C PHE A 121 -11.57 9.33 -10.22
N CYS A 122 -11.19 8.14 -10.69
CA CYS A 122 -11.37 7.76 -12.09
C CYS A 122 -12.86 7.73 -12.48
N GLU A 123 -13.73 7.16 -11.64
CA GLU A 123 -15.18 7.13 -11.89
C GLU A 123 -15.82 8.51 -11.91
N GLU A 124 -15.33 9.41 -11.06
CA GLU A 124 -15.76 10.81 -11.02
C GLU A 124 -15.15 11.65 -12.17
N GLY A 125 -14.27 11.08 -12.99
CA GLY A 125 -13.54 11.81 -14.04
C GLY A 125 -12.49 12.79 -13.50
N ARG A 126 -12.11 12.66 -12.22
CA ARG A 126 -11.16 13.53 -11.49
C ARG A 126 -9.71 13.10 -11.65
N TYR A 127 -9.29 12.89 -12.90
CA TYR A 127 -7.91 12.50 -13.24
C TYR A 127 -6.87 13.57 -12.90
N ASP A 128 -7.31 14.83 -12.82
CA ASP A 128 -6.51 15.98 -12.40
C ASP A 128 -5.88 15.75 -11.01
N ILE A 129 -6.70 15.26 -10.06
CA ILE A 129 -6.25 14.95 -8.70
C ILE A 129 -5.18 13.86 -8.72
N LEU A 130 -5.36 12.82 -9.53
CA LEU A 130 -4.41 11.70 -9.61
C LEU A 130 -3.06 12.16 -10.15
N LYS A 131 -3.06 12.91 -11.26
CA LYS A 131 -1.84 13.49 -11.85
C LYS A 131 -1.12 14.40 -10.86
N GLU A 132 -1.86 15.24 -10.14
CA GLU A 132 -1.31 16.13 -9.11
C GLU A 132 -0.68 15.33 -7.96
N ARG A 133 -1.36 14.30 -7.44
CA ARG A 133 -0.84 13.46 -6.35
C ARG A 133 0.40 12.65 -6.75
N ILE A 134 0.42 12.11 -7.97
CA ILE A 134 1.61 11.45 -8.52
C ILE A 134 2.77 12.45 -8.61
N LYS A 135 2.52 13.63 -9.17
CA LYS A 135 3.53 14.70 -9.23
C LYS A 135 4.05 15.07 -7.83
N MET A 136 3.18 15.23 -6.84
CA MET A 136 3.58 15.55 -5.46
C MET A 136 4.56 14.51 -4.90
N ILE A 137 4.32 13.21 -5.12
CA ILE A 137 5.26 12.16 -4.68
C ILE A 137 6.65 12.35 -5.35
N LYS A 138 6.66 12.62 -6.66
CA LYS A 138 7.92 12.83 -7.41
C LYS A 138 8.66 14.09 -6.99
N ASP A 139 7.94 15.15 -6.61
CA ASP A 139 8.54 16.39 -6.11
C ASP A 139 9.33 16.18 -4.80
N TYR A 140 9.02 15.12 -4.03
CA TYR A 140 9.83 14.68 -2.88
C TYR A 140 11.06 13.84 -3.27
N GLY A 141 11.27 13.58 -4.56
CA GLY A 141 12.33 12.69 -5.04
C GLY A 141 12.08 11.20 -4.74
N ILE A 142 10.83 10.83 -4.48
CA ILE A 142 10.40 9.45 -4.20
C ILE A 142 9.73 8.88 -5.45
N ALA A 143 9.92 7.58 -5.73
CA ALA A 143 9.23 6.93 -6.83
C ALA A 143 7.71 6.92 -6.58
N ALA A 144 6.95 7.36 -7.58
CA ALA A 144 5.50 7.52 -7.49
C ALA A 144 4.78 6.32 -8.11
N GLY A 145 3.95 5.65 -7.30
CA GLY A 145 3.15 4.53 -7.75
C GLY A 145 1.66 4.84 -7.84
N LEU A 146 0.95 4.06 -8.64
CA LEU A 146 -0.51 4.10 -8.71
C LEU A 146 -1.09 2.73 -8.36
N GLY A 147 -1.87 2.66 -7.27
CA GLY A 147 -2.70 1.50 -6.98
C GLY A 147 -4.00 1.57 -7.76
N THR A 148 -4.52 0.44 -8.25
CA THR A 148 -5.86 0.36 -8.85
C THR A 148 -6.34 -1.09 -8.92
N HIS A 149 -7.67 -1.27 -8.92
CA HIS A 149 -8.32 -2.56 -9.17
C HIS A 149 -8.83 -2.68 -10.62
N VAL A 150 -8.54 -1.70 -11.48
CA VAL A 150 -9.06 -1.57 -12.85
C VAL A 150 -7.89 -1.51 -13.83
N PRO A 151 -7.62 -2.57 -14.62
CA PRO A 151 -6.51 -2.59 -15.58
C PRO A 151 -6.52 -1.43 -16.58
N GLU A 152 -7.71 -0.98 -17.00
CA GLU A 152 -7.88 0.14 -17.92
C GLU A 152 -7.38 1.48 -17.34
N THR A 153 -7.35 1.62 -16.00
CA THR A 153 -6.73 2.78 -15.35
C THR A 153 -5.22 2.81 -15.56
N ILE A 154 -4.55 1.65 -15.57
CA ILE A 154 -3.11 1.56 -15.85
C ILE A 154 -2.83 1.94 -17.30
N LEU A 155 -3.59 1.38 -18.25
CA LEU A 155 -3.45 1.70 -19.67
C LEU A 155 -3.60 3.21 -19.91
N ARG A 156 -4.63 3.82 -19.32
CA ARG A 156 -4.85 5.26 -19.42
C ARG A 156 -3.71 6.07 -18.82
N ALA A 157 -3.19 5.65 -17.66
CA ALA A 157 -2.10 6.36 -17.00
C ALA A 157 -0.81 6.35 -17.83
N GLU A 158 -0.54 5.27 -18.55
CA GLU A 158 0.56 5.17 -19.51
C GLU A 158 0.29 6.00 -20.78
N ASP A 159 -0.88 5.85 -21.41
CA ASP A 159 -1.25 6.54 -22.66
C ASP A 159 -1.26 8.07 -22.51
N GLU A 160 -1.67 8.57 -21.35
CA GLU A 160 -1.73 10.00 -21.04
C GLU A 160 -0.49 10.50 -20.26
N ASP A 161 0.54 9.67 -20.08
CA ASP A 161 1.76 9.97 -19.34
C ASP A 161 1.52 10.65 -17.99
N TRP A 162 0.84 9.95 -17.07
CA TRP A 162 0.58 10.47 -15.72
C TRP A 162 1.86 10.55 -14.86
N GLY A 163 2.99 10.04 -15.37
CA GLY A 163 4.29 10.07 -14.69
C GLY A 163 4.48 9.01 -13.61
N CYS A 164 3.73 7.90 -13.65
CA CYS A 164 3.89 6.81 -12.69
C CYS A 164 5.23 6.08 -12.92
N ASP A 165 5.92 5.73 -11.84
CA ASP A 165 7.16 4.92 -11.87
C ASP A 165 6.88 3.42 -11.64
N PHE A 166 5.74 3.09 -11.04
CA PHE A 166 5.27 1.71 -10.85
C PHE A 166 3.76 1.62 -10.61
N TYR A 167 3.21 0.40 -10.67
CA TYR A 167 1.79 0.12 -10.42
C TYR A 167 1.60 -0.95 -9.35
N VAL A 168 0.53 -0.82 -8.57
CA VAL A 168 0.05 -1.85 -7.64
C VAL A 168 -1.33 -2.30 -8.14
N ALA A 169 -1.35 -3.46 -8.79
CA ALA A 169 -2.54 -4.00 -9.46
C ALA A 169 -3.00 -5.32 -8.83
N CYS A 170 -4.27 -5.64 -8.99
CA CYS A 170 -4.77 -6.95 -8.60
C CYS A 170 -4.49 -7.99 -9.70
N LEU A 171 -4.03 -9.17 -9.30
CA LEU A 171 -3.97 -10.34 -10.19
C LEU A 171 -5.38 -10.90 -10.49
N HIS A 172 -6.33 -10.68 -9.58
CA HIS A 172 -7.72 -11.11 -9.72
C HIS A 172 -8.66 -9.91 -9.56
N ASN A 173 -9.59 -9.72 -10.50
CA ASN A 173 -10.53 -8.61 -10.44
C ASN A 173 -11.66 -8.93 -9.43
N SER A 174 -11.59 -8.33 -8.24
CA SER A 174 -12.59 -8.49 -7.17
C SER A 174 -13.68 -7.40 -7.20
N ARG A 175 -13.71 -6.56 -8.23
CA ARG A 175 -14.58 -5.38 -8.31
C ARG A 175 -15.99 -5.78 -8.79
N LYS A 176 -17.02 -5.21 -8.17
CA LYS A 176 -18.36 -5.09 -8.78
C LYS A 176 -18.40 -3.76 -9.54
N ARG A 177 -18.79 -3.76 -10.82
CA ARG A 177 -19.04 -2.52 -11.58
C ARG A 177 -20.21 -1.75 -10.94
N GLY A 178 -20.01 -0.51 -10.52
CA GLY A 178 -20.98 0.35 -9.80
C GLY A 178 -20.29 1.50 -9.06
N GLU A 179 -21.02 2.34 -8.31
CA GLU A 179 -20.44 3.41 -7.47
C GLU A 179 -19.29 2.88 -6.61
N ALA A 180 -18.17 3.63 -6.52
CA ALA A 180 -17.04 3.32 -5.65
C ALA A 180 -17.49 3.07 -4.20
N ALA A 181 -17.75 1.81 -3.87
CA ALA A 181 -18.07 1.43 -2.50
C ALA A 181 -16.83 1.74 -1.65
N PRO A 182 -16.92 2.64 -0.65
CA PRO A 182 -15.76 3.01 0.13
C PRO A 182 -15.21 1.77 0.85
N SER A 183 -13.89 1.71 1.05
CA SER A 183 -13.26 0.53 1.68
C SER A 183 -13.91 0.19 3.02
N ALA A 184 -13.90 -1.08 3.43
CA ALA A 184 -14.40 -1.51 4.75
C ALA A 184 -13.73 -0.74 5.89
N PHE A 185 -12.48 -0.32 5.67
CA PHE A 185 -11.72 0.52 6.59
C PHE A 185 -12.36 1.90 6.80
N VAL A 186 -12.86 2.52 5.73
CA VAL A 186 -13.51 3.85 5.78
C VAL A 186 -14.96 3.75 6.25
N THR A 187 -15.67 2.68 5.87
CA THR A 187 -17.11 2.54 6.14
C THR A 187 -17.44 1.82 7.44
N GLY A 188 -16.49 1.09 8.03
CA GLY A 188 -16.73 0.16 9.13
C GLY A 188 -17.57 -1.06 8.76
N LYS A 189 -17.94 -1.23 7.47
CA LYS A 189 -18.77 -2.34 6.98
C LYS A 189 -17.91 -3.36 6.23
N PRO A 190 -17.97 -4.66 6.59
CA PRO A 190 -17.21 -5.67 5.87
C PRO A 190 -17.65 -5.78 4.40
N LYS A 191 -16.68 -5.89 3.49
CA LYS A 191 -16.96 -6.12 2.07
C LYS A 191 -17.00 -7.62 1.80
N GLY A 192 -18.14 -8.13 1.34
CA GLY A 192 -18.22 -9.47 0.78
C GLY A 192 -17.52 -9.52 -0.58
N ILE A 193 -16.40 -10.24 -0.67
CA ILE A 193 -15.73 -10.49 -1.94
C ILE A 193 -16.31 -11.76 -2.56
N THR A 194 -16.76 -11.66 -3.79
CA THR A 194 -17.17 -12.82 -4.60
C THR A 194 -16.15 -12.95 -5.72
N PHE A 195 -15.40 -14.04 -5.72
CA PHE A 195 -14.51 -14.37 -6.83
C PHE A 195 -15.36 -14.89 -7.98
N PHE A 196 -15.33 -14.19 -9.11
CA PHE A 196 -15.85 -14.73 -10.36
C PHE A 196 -14.69 -15.45 -11.05
N ALA A 197 -14.84 -16.75 -11.27
CA ALA A 197 -13.96 -17.45 -12.20
C ALA A 197 -14.31 -16.94 -13.62
N GLU A 198 -13.29 -16.59 -14.40
CA GLU A 198 -13.43 -16.45 -15.86
C GLU A 198 -13.81 -17.79 -16.50
#